data_AF-A0A0K9NSV2-F1
#
_entry.id   AF-A0A0K9NSV2-F1
#
_cell.length_a   1.000
_cell.length_b   1.000
_cell.length_c   1.000
_cell.angle_alpha   90.00
_cell.angle_beta   90.00
_cell.angle_gamma   90.00
#
_symmetry.space_group_name_H-M   'P 1'
#
loop_
_entity.id
_entity.type
_entity.pdbx_description
1 polymer ?
#
loop_
_entity_poly.entity_id
_entity_poly.type
_entity_poly.pdbx_seq_one_letter_code
_entity_poly.pdbx_strand_id
1 'polypeptide(L)'
;MWRKGVAKRNHLVLMTIFYAINNLYTALGSPSVPGWIPNAGDPCADGWQGVQCVGPNITAIILNDADLGGELGENLGIFTSIIMIDLSNNRISGSIPENLPITLRELNIQNNQLSGTLDVLQYLPLNYLNVENNLFSGFVPTKLASIPNFR
;
A
#
# COMPACT_ATOMS: atom_id res chain seq x y z
N MET A 1 -7.18 10.81 -39.10
CA MET A 1 -7.91 11.35 -37.94
C MET A 1 -8.23 10.16 -37.03
N TRP A 2 -8.13 10.31 -35.70
CA TRP A 2 -8.13 9.28 -34.62
C TRP A 2 -6.76 8.79 -34.12
N ARG A 3 -6.62 8.79 -32.78
CA ARG A 3 -5.49 8.39 -31.90
C ARG A 3 -4.43 9.44 -31.54
N LYS A 4 -4.84 10.60 -30.99
CA LYS A 4 -3.95 11.47 -30.16
C LYS A 4 -4.41 11.65 -28.69
N GLY A 5 -5.53 11.05 -28.29
CA GLY A 5 -6.08 11.22 -26.93
C GLY A 5 -5.64 10.17 -25.89
N VAL A 6 -5.20 8.99 -26.32
CA VAL A 6 -4.89 7.86 -25.40
C VAL A 6 -3.47 7.93 -24.84
N ALA A 7 -2.49 8.41 -25.63
CA ALA A 7 -1.08 8.45 -25.22
C ALA A 7 -0.76 9.50 -24.12
N LYS A 8 -1.43 10.67 -24.13
CA LYS A 8 -1.18 11.73 -23.12
C LYS A 8 -1.77 11.40 -21.74
N ARG A 9 -2.90 10.68 -21.70
CA ARG A 9 -3.55 10.28 -20.43
C ARG A 9 -2.72 9.20 -19.71
N ASN A 10 -2.11 8.29 -20.48
CA ASN A 10 -1.22 7.26 -19.93
C ASN A 10 0.09 7.81 -19.36
N HIS A 11 0.64 8.90 -19.92
CA HIS A 11 1.90 9.48 -19.44
C HIS A 11 1.79 10.17 -18.07
N LEU A 12 0.68 10.88 -17.80
CA LEU A 12 0.42 11.52 -16.50
C LEU A 12 0.14 10.49 -15.39
N VAL A 13 -0.59 9.41 -15.69
CA VAL A 13 -0.90 8.36 -14.72
C VAL A 13 0.37 7.60 -14.32
N LEU A 14 1.26 7.30 -15.28
CA LEU A 14 2.57 6.69 -15.02
C LEU A 14 3.46 7.57 -14.13
N MET A 15 3.49 8.89 -14.36
CA MET A 15 4.24 9.82 -13.49
C MET A 15 3.71 9.87 -12.05
N THR A 16 2.40 9.70 -11.85
CA THR A 16 1.77 9.80 -10.53
C THR A 16 1.97 8.53 -9.71
N ILE A 17 1.84 7.35 -10.33
CA ILE A 17 2.10 6.06 -9.66
C ILE A 17 3.59 5.92 -9.32
N PHE A 18 4.46 6.36 -10.23
CA PHE A 18 5.90 6.41 -9.97
C PHE A 18 6.24 7.30 -8.76
N TYR A 19 5.57 8.45 -8.64
CA TYR A 19 5.74 9.32 -7.46
C TYR A 19 5.26 8.62 -6.17
N ALA A 20 4.09 7.97 -6.21
CA ALA A 20 3.55 7.27 -5.05
C ALA A 20 4.46 6.14 -4.56
N ILE A 21 5.03 5.33 -5.46
CA ILE A 21 5.89 4.22 -5.04
C ILE A 21 7.25 4.70 -4.52
N ASN A 22 7.80 5.80 -5.05
CA ASN A 22 9.02 6.39 -4.49
C ASN A 22 8.80 7.02 -3.12
N ASN A 23 7.64 7.65 -2.89
CA ASN A 23 7.28 8.15 -1.57
C ASN A 23 7.10 7.01 -0.58
N LEU A 24 6.39 5.94 -0.96
CA LEU A 24 6.24 4.76 -0.13
C LEU A 24 7.60 4.14 0.21
N TYR A 25 8.48 3.96 -0.79
CA TYR A 25 9.85 3.49 -0.58
C TYR A 25 10.61 4.33 0.46
N THR A 26 10.54 5.65 0.32
CA THR A 26 11.22 6.58 1.23
C THR A 26 10.63 6.52 2.63
N ALA A 27 9.31 6.49 2.73
CA ALA A 27 8.58 6.43 3.99
C ALA A 27 8.88 5.14 4.77
N LEU A 28 9.03 4.01 4.07
CA LEU A 28 9.42 2.72 4.65
C LEU A 28 10.89 2.63 5.08
N GLY A 29 11.58 3.77 5.15
CA GLY A 29 12.97 3.87 5.60
C GLY A 29 14.00 3.52 4.52
N SER A 30 13.64 3.65 3.23
CA SER A 30 14.52 3.30 2.09
C SER A 30 15.10 1.88 2.21
N PRO A 31 14.23 0.86 2.34
CA PRO A 31 14.63 -0.51 2.62
C PRO A 31 15.42 -1.11 1.46
N SER A 32 16.36 -2.01 1.75
CA SER A 32 17.11 -2.72 0.69
C SER A 32 16.27 -3.87 0.13
N VAL A 33 15.25 -3.53 -0.66
CA VAL A 33 14.38 -4.50 -1.32
C VAL A 33 14.90 -4.78 -2.73
N PRO A 34 15.11 -6.06 -3.12
CA PRO A 34 15.61 -6.40 -4.44
C PRO A 34 14.76 -5.84 -5.58
N GLY A 35 15.44 -5.26 -6.57
CA GLY A 35 14.82 -4.68 -7.75
C GLY A 35 14.24 -3.28 -7.56
N TRP A 36 14.08 -2.79 -6.32
CA TRP A 36 13.62 -1.42 -6.10
C TRP A 36 14.73 -0.44 -6.46
N ILE A 37 14.50 0.38 -7.49
CA ILE A 37 15.44 1.39 -7.95
C ILE A 37 14.88 2.77 -7.59
N PRO A 38 15.45 3.48 -6.61
CA PRO A 38 14.94 4.79 -6.22
C PRO A 38 15.02 5.77 -7.38
N ASN A 39 13.93 6.50 -7.62
CA ASN A 39 13.82 7.50 -8.69
C ASN A 39 14.11 6.97 -10.11
N ALA A 40 14.02 5.65 -10.34
CA ALA A 40 14.10 5.07 -11.67
C ALA A 40 13.33 3.75 -11.75
N GLY A 41 13.31 3.13 -12.92
CA GLY A 41 12.65 1.84 -13.15
C GLY A 41 11.13 1.89 -13.26
N ASP A 42 10.56 0.80 -13.77
CA ASP A 42 9.14 0.49 -13.82
C ASP A 42 8.88 -0.71 -12.91
N PRO A 43 8.16 -0.54 -11.78
CA PRO A 43 7.91 -1.62 -10.83
C PRO A 43 7.32 -2.89 -11.45
N CYS A 44 6.49 -2.73 -12.48
CA CYS A 44 5.83 -3.83 -13.17
C CYS A 44 6.71 -4.47 -14.24
N ALA A 45 7.47 -3.67 -14.99
CA ALA A 45 8.32 -4.19 -16.07
C ALA A 45 9.67 -4.74 -15.58
N ASP A 46 10.21 -4.17 -14.50
CA ASP A 46 11.52 -4.51 -13.95
C ASP A 46 11.45 -5.58 -12.85
N GLY A 47 10.25 -6.09 -12.54
CA GLY A 47 10.05 -7.21 -11.62
C GLY A 47 10.44 -6.89 -10.18
N TRP A 48 10.03 -5.72 -9.67
CA TRP A 48 10.35 -5.31 -8.31
C TRP A 48 9.82 -6.31 -7.30
N GLN A 49 10.66 -6.72 -6.35
CA GLN A 49 10.25 -7.71 -5.36
C GLN A 49 9.04 -7.20 -4.57
N GLY A 50 8.06 -8.10 -4.40
CA GLY A 50 6.82 -7.82 -3.70
C GLY A 50 5.79 -7.03 -4.49
N VAL A 51 6.11 -6.53 -5.70
CA VAL A 51 5.15 -5.80 -6.53
C VAL A 51 4.48 -6.76 -7.50
N GLN A 52 3.15 -6.85 -7.46
CA GLN A 52 2.37 -7.60 -8.44
C GLN A 52 1.55 -6.66 -9.32
N CYS A 53 1.52 -6.96 -10.62
CA CYS A 53 0.85 -6.11 -11.60
C CYS A 53 -0.07 -6.86 -12.56
N VAL A 54 -1.08 -6.15 -13.05
CA VAL A 54 -1.88 -6.52 -14.23
C VAL A 54 -1.68 -5.45 -15.30
N GLY A 55 -0.83 -5.75 -16.29
CA GLY A 55 -0.35 -4.75 -17.24
C GLY A 55 0.47 -3.67 -16.50
N PRO A 56 0.21 -2.36 -16.69
CA PRO A 56 0.95 -1.28 -16.04
C PRO A 56 0.42 -0.95 -14.62
N ASN A 57 -0.60 -1.67 -14.15
CA ASN A 57 -1.28 -1.36 -12.90
C ASN A 57 -0.75 -2.23 -11.78
N ILE A 58 -0.23 -1.60 -10.71
CA ILE A 58 0.11 -2.28 -9.47
C ILE A 58 -1.18 -2.71 -8.78
N THR A 59 -1.30 -4.00 -8.53
CA THR A 59 -2.47 -4.66 -7.94
C THR A 59 -2.21 -5.21 -6.56
N ALA A 60 -0.97 -5.54 -6.22
CA ALA A 60 -0.59 -5.91 -4.87
C ALA A 60 0.82 -5.44 -4.50
N ILE A 61 1.02 -5.13 -3.23
CA ILE A 61 2.33 -4.95 -2.60
C ILE A 61 2.45 -5.97 -1.48
N ILE A 62 3.40 -6.88 -1.59
CA ILE A 62 3.62 -8.01 -0.67
C ILE A 62 5.09 -7.97 -0.23
N LEU A 63 5.33 -7.32 0.89
CA LEU A 63 6.66 -7.15 1.49
C LEU A 63 6.64 -7.61 2.94
N ASN A 64 6.03 -8.77 3.20
CA ASN A 64 6.11 -9.39 4.50
C ASN A 64 7.56 -9.83 4.79
N ASP A 65 8.00 -9.74 6.05
CA ASP A 65 9.34 -10.16 6.47
C ASP A 65 10.48 -9.50 5.66
N ALA A 66 10.28 -8.26 5.21
CA ALA A 66 11.21 -7.53 4.35
C ALA A 66 12.10 -6.54 5.11
N ASP A 67 12.18 -6.69 6.43
CA ASP A 67 12.99 -5.85 7.33
C ASP A 67 12.62 -4.35 7.28
N LEU A 68 11.38 -4.04 6.85
CA LEU A 68 10.92 -2.68 6.63
C LEU A 68 10.85 -1.91 7.94
N GLY A 69 11.25 -0.65 7.90
CA GLY A 69 11.12 0.30 9.00
C GLY A 69 10.29 1.51 8.60
N GLY A 70 10.47 2.62 9.32
CA GLY A 70 9.83 3.89 8.98
C GLY A 70 8.31 3.87 9.20
N GLU A 71 7.56 4.44 8.26
CA GLU A 71 6.11 4.64 8.33
C GLU A 71 5.45 4.33 6.97
N LEU A 72 4.12 4.22 6.95
CA LEU A 72 3.36 3.96 5.70
C LEU A 72 3.39 5.16 4.72
N GLY A 73 3.73 6.35 5.21
CA GLY A 73 3.75 7.58 4.44
C GLY A 73 2.35 8.08 4.06
N GLU A 74 2.32 9.27 3.46
CA GLU A 74 1.07 9.89 3.01
C GLU A 74 0.78 9.55 1.54
N ASN A 75 -0.50 9.65 1.14
CA ASN A 75 -0.97 9.55 -0.25
C ASN A 75 -0.95 8.15 -0.89
N LEU A 76 -1.12 7.09 -0.11
CA LEU A 76 -1.31 5.74 -0.66
C LEU A 76 -2.56 5.64 -1.57
N GLY A 77 -3.55 6.53 -1.42
CA GLY A 77 -4.71 6.60 -2.30
C GLY A 77 -4.42 6.98 -3.75
N ILE A 78 -3.18 7.39 -4.09
CA ILE A 78 -2.75 7.54 -5.49
C ILE A 78 -2.77 6.19 -6.22
N PHE A 79 -2.55 5.07 -5.51
CA PHE A 79 -2.64 3.75 -6.09
C PHE A 79 -4.11 3.40 -6.37
N THR A 80 -4.55 3.59 -7.62
CA THR A 80 -5.95 3.39 -8.00
C THR A 80 -6.32 1.94 -8.28
N SER A 81 -5.34 1.02 -8.34
CA SER A 81 -5.54 -0.38 -8.74
C SER A 81 -5.14 -1.41 -7.68
N ILE A 82 -4.60 -0.99 -6.52
CA ILE A 82 -4.17 -1.92 -5.49
C ILE A 82 -5.38 -2.54 -4.79
N ILE A 83 -5.39 -3.86 -4.76
CA ILE A 83 -6.43 -4.69 -4.13
C ILE A 83 -5.89 -5.30 -2.83
N MET A 84 -4.59 -5.57 -2.76
CA MET A 84 -3.96 -6.26 -1.62
C MET A 84 -2.69 -5.53 -1.18
N ILE A 85 -2.54 -5.36 0.13
CA ILE A 85 -1.29 -4.94 0.76
C ILE A 85 -0.98 -5.92 1.89
N ASP A 86 0.19 -6.57 1.81
CA ASP A 86 0.76 -7.33 2.90
C ASP A 86 2.13 -6.75 3.28
N LEU A 87 2.18 -6.16 4.47
CA LEU A 87 3.39 -5.60 5.10
C LEU A 87 3.63 -6.25 6.46
N SER A 88 3.10 -7.45 6.68
CA SER A 88 3.20 -8.14 7.95
C SER A 88 4.64 -8.48 8.34
N ASN A 89 4.90 -8.66 9.63
CA ASN A 89 6.22 -9.03 10.17
C ASN A 89 7.33 -8.03 9.79
N ASN A 90 7.09 -6.75 10.05
CA ASN A 90 8.08 -5.69 9.83
C ASN A 90 8.20 -4.82 11.10
N ARG A 91 8.90 -3.70 10.99
CA ARG A 91 9.08 -2.72 12.08
C ARG A 91 8.49 -1.36 11.70
N ILE A 92 7.42 -1.36 10.91
CA ILE A 92 6.74 -0.13 10.47
C ILE A 92 6.05 0.49 11.68
N SER A 93 6.25 1.80 11.86
CA SER A 93 5.75 2.60 12.97
C SER A 93 4.84 3.73 12.47
N GLY A 94 4.42 4.62 13.36
CA GLY A 94 3.50 5.71 13.04
C GLY A 94 2.04 5.24 13.01
N SER A 95 1.16 6.03 12.38
CA SER A 95 -0.27 5.73 12.25
C SER A 95 -0.64 5.30 10.83
N ILE A 96 -1.82 4.71 10.68
CA ILE A 96 -2.40 4.46 9.35
C ILE A 96 -2.79 5.82 8.72
N PRO A 97 -2.32 6.16 7.51
CA PRO A 97 -2.65 7.43 6.86
C PRO A 97 -4.13 7.46 6.43
N GLU A 98 -4.72 8.65 6.37
CA GLU A 98 -6.13 8.82 5.95
C GLU A 98 -6.36 8.47 4.48
N ASN A 99 -5.36 8.70 3.64
CA ASN A 99 -5.46 8.56 2.20
C ASN A 99 -4.94 7.19 1.74
N LEU A 100 -5.81 6.17 1.79
CA LEU A 100 -5.54 4.80 1.39
C LEU A 100 -6.12 4.46 0.00
N PRO A 101 -5.62 3.41 -0.69
CA PRO A 101 -6.19 2.96 -1.96
C PRO A 101 -7.67 2.62 -1.82
N ILE A 102 -8.55 3.34 -2.53
CA ILE A 102 -10.01 3.12 -2.48
C ILE A 102 -10.42 1.73 -3.00
N THR A 103 -9.53 1.08 -3.75
CA THR A 103 -9.68 -0.26 -4.30
C THR A 103 -9.17 -1.37 -3.39
N LEU A 104 -8.59 -1.04 -2.23
CA LEU A 104 -8.06 -2.02 -1.28
C LEU A 104 -9.17 -2.93 -0.76
N ARG A 105 -8.89 -4.23 -0.71
CA ARG A 105 -9.78 -5.29 -0.22
C ARG A 105 -9.11 -6.09 0.90
N GLU A 106 -7.82 -6.33 0.76
CA GLU A 106 -7.06 -7.17 1.67
C GLU A 106 -5.90 -6.37 2.26
N LEU A 107 -5.91 -6.20 3.58
CA LEU A 107 -4.86 -5.51 4.31
C LEU A 107 -4.31 -6.39 5.43
N ASN A 108 -3.04 -6.75 5.32
CA ASN A 108 -2.30 -7.48 6.34
C ASN A 108 -1.12 -6.63 6.83
N ILE A 109 -1.22 -6.12 8.05
CA ILE A 109 -0.20 -5.27 8.69
C ILE A 109 0.16 -5.79 10.08
N GLN A 110 -0.18 -7.05 10.37
CA GLN A 110 0.12 -7.67 11.66
C GLN A 110 1.63 -7.67 11.96
N ASN A 111 2.00 -7.77 13.24
CA ASN A 111 3.39 -7.84 13.68
C ASN A 111 4.20 -6.63 13.17
N ASN A 112 3.75 -5.43 13.55
CA ASN A 112 4.43 -4.17 13.29
C ASN A 112 4.41 -3.31 14.58
N GLN A 113 4.78 -2.04 14.47
CA GLN A 113 4.78 -1.06 15.57
C GLN A 113 3.80 0.09 15.27
N LEU A 114 2.76 -0.17 14.48
CA LEU A 114 1.77 0.84 14.10
C LEU A 114 0.90 1.21 15.31
N SER A 115 0.49 2.47 15.39
CA SER A 115 -0.24 3.05 16.50
C SER A 115 -1.42 3.90 16.01
N GLY A 116 -2.18 4.51 16.93
CA GLY A 116 -3.36 5.30 16.60
C GLY A 116 -4.64 4.47 16.57
N THR A 117 -5.64 4.90 15.80
CA THR A 117 -6.96 4.24 15.69
C THR A 117 -7.15 3.57 14.33
N LEU A 118 -8.17 2.72 14.23
CA LEU A 118 -8.53 2.02 12.99
C LEU A 118 -9.61 2.76 12.19
N ASP A 119 -10.00 3.97 12.61
CA ASP A 119 -11.18 4.67 12.08
C ASP A 119 -11.11 4.89 10.57
N VAL A 120 -9.91 5.17 10.04
CA VAL A 120 -9.68 5.42 8.61
C VAL A 120 -10.00 4.20 7.75
N LEU A 121 -9.81 2.98 8.28
CA LEU A 121 -10.04 1.75 7.53
C LEU A 121 -11.52 1.48 7.27
N GLN A 122 -12.43 2.06 8.08
CA GLN A 122 -13.87 1.79 7.95
C GLN A 122 -14.45 2.28 6.61
N TYR A 123 -13.78 3.21 5.95
CA TYR A 123 -14.22 3.76 4.66
C TYR A 123 -13.84 2.88 3.47
N LEU A 124 -12.96 1.89 3.69
CA LEU A 124 -12.50 1.00 2.65
C LEU A 124 -13.44 -0.20 2.46
N PRO A 125 -13.46 -0.83 1.26
CA PRO A 125 -14.26 -2.03 1.02
C PRO A 125 -13.53 -3.32 1.43
N LEU A 126 -12.92 -3.33 2.62
CA LEU A 126 -12.11 -4.45 3.09
C LEU A 126 -12.95 -5.72 3.29
N ASN A 127 -12.44 -6.85 2.83
CA ASN A 127 -12.99 -8.19 3.07
C ASN A 127 -12.01 -9.11 3.83
N TYR A 128 -10.77 -8.67 4.00
CA TYR A 128 -9.76 -9.26 4.88
C TYR A 128 -8.98 -8.14 5.57
N LEU A 129 -8.85 -8.22 6.89
CA LEU A 129 -8.09 -7.27 7.68
C LEU A 129 -7.40 -8.00 8.84
N ASN A 130 -6.08 -7.93 8.89
CA ASN A 130 -5.30 -8.39 10.04
C ASN A 130 -4.36 -7.28 10.52
N VAL A 131 -4.60 -6.83 11.76
CA VAL A 131 -3.88 -5.77 12.46
C VAL A 131 -3.25 -6.25 13.77
N GLU A 132 -3.28 -7.55 14.06
CA GLU A 132 -2.77 -8.15 15.30
C GLU A 132 -1.32 -7.73 15.59
N ASN A 133 -0.95 -7.70 16.88
CA ASN A 133 0.41 -7.41 17.33
C ASN A 133 0.95 -6.07 16.80
N ASN A 134 0.17 -5.02 17.03
CA ASN A 134 0.52 -3.61 16.85
C ASN A 134 0.22 -2.83 18.15
N LEU A 135 0.36 -1.52 18.12
CA LEU A 135 0.12 -0.58 19.21
C LEU A 135 -1.16 0.25 18.99
N PHE A 136 -2.14 -0.32 18.26
CA PHE A 136 -3.43 0.34 18.03
C PHE A 136 -4.21 0.50 19.34
N SER A 137 -4.97 1.58 19.41
CA SER A 137 -5.78 1.94 20.57
C SER A 137 -7.13 2.52 20.14
N GLY A 138 -8.02 2.76 21.10
CA GLY A 138 -9.37 3.22 20.83
C GLY A 138 -10.32 2.07 20.49
N PHE A 139 -11.45 2.41 19.87
CA PHE A 139 -12.50 1.45 19.56
C PHE A 139 -12.29 0.85 18.18
N VAL A 140 -12.73 -0.40 18.01
CA VAL A 140 -12.84 -1.03 16.69
C VAL A 140 -14.14 -0.55 16.04
N PRO A 141 -14.12 0.13 14.88
CA PRO A 141 -15.33 0.49 14.15
C PRO A 141 -16.17 -0.74 13.80
N THR A 142 -17.50 -0.65 13.99
CA THR A 142 -18.42 -1.78 13.79
C THR A 142 -18.31 -2.40 12.38
N LYS A 143 -18.03 -1.58 11.37
CA LYS A 143 -17.84 -2.07 10.00
C LYS A 143 -16.61 -2.98 9.86
N LEU A 144 -15.52 -2.69 10.58
CA LEU A 144 -14.34 -3.55 10.59
C LEU A 144 -14.60 -4.84 11.36
N ALA A 145 -15.29 -4.76 12.50
CA ALA A 145 -15.67 -5.92 13.29
C ALA A 145 -16.57 -6.91 12.53
N SER A 146 -17.23 -6.46 11.46
CA SER A 146 -18.05 -7.31 10.59
C SER A 146 -17.27 -8.04 9.49
N ILE A 147 -15.99 -7.72 9.29
CA ILE A 147 -15.15 -8.36 8.27
C ILE A 147 -14.86 -9.81 8.68
N PRO A 148 -15.08 -10.80 7.79
CA PRO A 148 -14.72 -12.18 8.07
C PRO A 148 -13.23 -12.32 8.36
N ASN A 149 -12.88 -13.07 9.42
CA ASN A 149 -11.49 -13.25 9.86
C ASN A 149 -10.76 -11.95 10.23
N PHE A 150 -11.49 -10.89 10.62
CA PHE A 150 -10.87 -9.73 11.26
C PHE A 150 -10.08 -10.17 12.49
N ARG A 151 -8.82 -9.74 12.54
CA ARG A 151 -7.81 -10.09 13.53
C ARG A 151 -7.13 -8.82 14.00
#